data_AF-A0A099F2U9-F1
#
_entry.id   AF-A0A099F2U9-F1
#
_cell.length_a   1.000
_cell.length_b   1.000
_cell.length_c   1.000
_cell.angle_alpha   90.00
_cell.angle_beta   90.00
_cell.angle_gamma   90.00
#
_symmetry.space_group_name_H-M   'P 1'
#
loop_
_entity.id
_entity.type
_entity.pdbx_description
1 polymer ?
#
loop_
_entity_poly.entity_id
_entity_poly.type
_entity_poly.pdbx_seq_one_letter_code
_entity_poly.pdbx_strand_id
1 'polypeptide(L)'
;MTGVAEQLSRIEQALERIVALLENGRPDPVECDLVAALAALTARDWFAVREASAAIEAVRRACEATGDPVPPVAAALDDLGITTTRSLGHWLASLPPEVVERANKTRDGILWRFR
;
A
#
# COMPACT_ATOMS: atom_id res chain seq x y z
N MET A 1 23.76 0.19 -15.57
CA MET A 1 22.55 0.85 -16.14
C MET A 1 21.29 0.00 -15.88
N THR A 2 21.10 -0.49 -14.66
CA THR A 2 20.07 -1.51 -14.35
C THR A 2 18.98 -1.03 -13.40
N GLY A 3 19.25 -0.05 -12.53
CA GLY A 3 18.29 0.37 -11.49
C GLY A 3 17.05 1.12 -12.01
N VAL A 4 17.18 1.97 -13.03
CA VAL A 4 16.05 2.79 -13.53
C VAL A 4 15.04 1.95 -14.31
N ALA A 5 15.51 1.03 -15.15
CA ALA A 5 14.63 0.11 -15.88
C ALA A 5 13.88 -0.83 -14.93
N GLU A 6 14.54 -1.29 -13.87
CA GLU A 6 13.94 -2.16 -12.86
C GLU A 6 12.94 -1.41 -11.97
N GLN A 7 13.21 -0.14 -11.64
CA GLN A 7 12.23 0.74 -11.00
C GLN A 7 11.02 1.00 -11.87
N LEU A 8 11.21 1.30 -13.16
CA LEU A 8 10.10 1.54 -14.09
C LEU A 8 9.23 0.29 -14.23
N SER A 9 9.85 -0.89 -14.33
CA SER A 9 9.11 -2.14 -14.42
C SER A 9 8.33 -2.47 -13.15
N ARG A 10 8.85 -2.11 -11.96
CA ARG A 10 8.10 -2.22 -10.70
C ARG A 10 6.93 -1.24 -10.62
N ILE A 11 7.12 -0.02 -11.14
CA ILE A 11 6.05 0.99 -11.21
C ILE A 11 4.96 0.55 -12.17
N GLU A 12 5.30 0.04 -13.37
CA GLU A 12 4.34 -0.51 -14.33
C GLU A 12 3.53 -1.65 -13.73
N GLN A 13 4.18 -2.61 -13.07
CA GLN A 13 3.46 -3.72 -12.42
C GLN A 13 2.55 -3.24 -11.28
N ALA A 14 2.95 -2.22 -10.53
CA ALA A 14 2.10 -1.63 -9.50
C ALA A 14 0.88 -0.95 -10.14
N LEU A 15 1.07 -0.22 -11.24
CA LEU A 15 0.01 0.46 -11.97
C LEU A 15 -0.98 -0.54 -12.59
N GLU A 16 -0.52 -1.64 -13.20
CA GLU A 16 -1.39 -2.68 -13.74
C GLU A 16 -2.28 -3.31 -12.66
N ARG A 17 -1.75 -3.54 -11.45
CA ARG A 17 -2.52 -4.06 -10.32
C ARG A 17 -3.56 -3.06 -9.82
N ILE A 18 -3.22 -1.78 -9.83
CA ILE A 18 -4.14 -0.69 -9.47
C ILE A 18 -5.28 -0.61 -10.50
N VAL A 19 -4.98 -0.69 -11.79
CA VAL A 19 -6.00 -0.71 -12.86
C VAL A 19 -6.93 -1.92 -12.70
N ALA A 20 -6.38 -3.11 -12.44
CA ALA A 20 -7.19 -4.30 -12.18
C ALA A 20 -8.11 -4.14 -10.94
N LEU A 21 -7.66 -3.44 -9.89
CA LEU A 21 -8.50 -3.14 -8.73
C LEU A 21 -9.63 -2.15 -9.05
N LEU A 22 -9.41 -1.24 -9.98
CA LEU A 22 -10.43 -0.29 -10.45
C LEU A 22 -11.45 -0.94 -11.39
N GLU A 23 -11.02 -1.89 -12.22
CA GLU A 23 -11.87 -2.58 -13.20
C GLU A 23 -12.80 -3.66 -12.60
N ASN A 24 -12.44 -4.25 -11.45
CA ASN A 24 -13.25 -5.29 -10.79
C ASN A 24 -14.53 -4.79 -10.08
N GLY A 25 -14.92 -3.53 -10.31
CA GLY A 25 -16.11 -2.93 -9.70
C GLY A 25 -15.86 -2.51 -8.25
N ARG A 26 -16.47 -1.39 -7.84
CA ARG A 26 -16.34 -0.84 -6.49
C ARG A 26 -16.74 -1.90 -5.45
N PRO A 27 -15.85 -2.34 -4.54
CA PRO A 27 -16.33 -2.80 -3.25
C PRO A 27 -17.02 -1.61 -2.57
N ASP A 28 -18.14 -1.86 -1.89
CA ASP A 28 -18.81 -0.85 -1.07
C ASP A 28 -17.77 -0.16 -0.16
N PRO A 29 -17.79 1.17 -0.01
CA PRO A 29 -16.78 1.92 0.76
C PRO A 29 -16.72 1.53 2.26
N VAL A 30 -17.57 0.62 2.71
CA VAL A 30 -17.69 0.16 4.10
C VAL A 30 -16.77 -1.03 4.41
N GLU A 31 -16.20 -1.72 3.41
CA GLU A 31 -15.39 -2.93 3.65
C GLU A 31 -14.09 -2.95 2.84
N CYS A 32 -13.36 -1.83 2.79
CA CYS A 32 -11.96 -1.93 2.38
C CYS A 32 -11.17 -2.58 3.53
N ASP A 33 -10.97 -3.89 3.42
CA ASP A 33 -10.01 -4.58 4.28
C ASP A 33 -8.61 -4.03 3.98
N LEU A 34 -8.15 -3.12 4.84
CA LEU A 34 -6.84 -2.46 4.70
C LEU A 34 -5.70 -3.49 4.68
N VAL A 35 -5.86 -4.63 5.36
CA VAL A 35 -4.88 -5.73 5.29
C VAL A 35 -4.86 -6.31 3.88
N ALA A 36 -6.01 -6.64 3.31
CA ALA A 36 -6.10 -7.17 1.95
C ALA A 36 -5.58 -6.17 0.90
N ALA A 37 -5.94 -4.89 1.05
CA ALA A 37 -5.51 -3.83 0.14
C ALA A 37 -3.99 -3.62 0.17
N LEU A 38 -3.39 -3.56 1.35
CA LEU A 38 -1.94 -3.45 1.50
C LEU A 38 -1.22 -4.73 1.08
N ALA A 39 -1.80 -5.91 1.33
CA ALA A 39 -1.26 -7.19 0.85
C ALA A 39 -1.25 -7.25 -0.68
N ALA A 40 -2.30 -6.77 -1.35
CA ALA A 40 -2.34 -6.67 -2.81
C ALA A 40 -1.32 -5.66 -3.35
N LEU A 41 -1.25 -4.46 -2.75
CA LEU A 41 -0.31 -3.41 -3.13
C LEU A 41 1.15 -3.88 -3.02
N THR A 42 1.47 -4.62 -1.96
CA THR A 42 2.82 -5.12 -1.67
C THR A 42 3.09 -6.50 -2.28
N ALA A 43 2.10 -7.11 -2.96
CA ALA A 43 2.11 -8.50 -3.40
C ALA A 43 2.56 -9.49 -2.32
N ARG A 44 2.24 -9.20 -1.05
CA ARG A 44 2.67 -9.99 0.13
C ARG A 44 4.21 -10.18 0.19
N ASP A 45 4.97 -9.30 -0.44
CA ASP A 45 6.43 -9.28 -0.33
C ASP A 45 6.87 -8.35 0.82
N TRP A 46 8.15 -8.39 1.14
CA TRP A 46 8.75 -7.52 2.15
C TRP A 46 8.73 -6.06 1.70
N PHE A 47 8.19 -5.18 2.54
CA PHE A 47 8.12 -3.74 2.28
C PHE A 47 8.51 -2.92 3.52
N ALA A 48 9.08 -1.74 3.29
CA ALA A 48 9.20 -0.72 4.31
C ALA A 48 7.92 0.13 4.37
N VAL A 49 7.50 0.54 5.57
CA VAL A 49 6.27 1.35 5.76
C VAL A 49 6.27 2.61 4.89
N ARG A 50 7.44 3.24 4.72
CA ARG A 50 7.62 4.43 3.87
C ARG A 50 7.34 4.16 2.40
N GLU A 51 7.61 2.95 1.90
CA GLU A 51 7.39 2.58 0.50
C GLU A 51 5.90 2.42 0.24
N ALA A 52 5.20 1.71 1.13
CA ALA A 52 3.74 1.60 1.08
C ALA A 52 3.07 2.98 1.18
N SER A 53 3.49 3.84 2.13
CA SER A 53 2.96 5.20 2.23
C SER A 53 3.19 6.02 0.96
N ALA A 54 4.39 5.95 0.38
CA ALA A 54 4.72 6.70 -0.83
C ALA A 54 3.91 6.21 -2.04
N ALA A 55 3.71 4.89 -2.17
CA ALA A 55 2.91 4.32 -3.24
C ALA A 55 1.46 4.79 -3.15
N ILE A 56 0.84 4.71 -1.97
CA ILE A 56 -0.56 5.12 -1.77
C ILE A 56 -0.76 6.61 -2.08
N GLU A 57 0.16 7.46 -1.62
CA GLU A 57 0.14 8.89 -1.90
C GLU A 57 0.30 9.18 -3.41
N ALA A 58 1.16 8.43 -4.11
CA ALA A 58 1.32 8.57 -5.56
C ALA A 58 0.02 8.22 -6.30
N VAL A 59 -0.68 7.15 -5.89
CA VAL A 59 -1.98 6.79 -6.48
C VAL A 59 -3.03 7.84 -6.17
N ARG A 60 -3.10 8.33 -4.92
CA ARG A 60 -4.02 9.41 -4.54
C ARG A 60 -3.84 10.63 -5.43
N ARG A 61 -2.60 11.09 -5.63
CA ARG A 61 -2.30 12.23 -6.52
C ARG A 61 -2.64 11.96 -7.99
N ALA A 62 -2.45 10.72 -8.45
CA ALA A 62 -2.83 10.35 -9.81
C ALA A 62 -4.35 10.43 -10.01
N CYS A 63 -5.14 9.95 -9.04
CA CYS A 63 -6.60 10.06 -9.07
C CYS A 63 -7.06 11.53 -8.99
N GLU A 64 -6.46 12.33 -8.11
CA GLU A 64 -6.74 13.78 -8.04
C GLU A 64 -6.46 14.50 -9.36
N ALA A 65 -5.35 14.18 -10.03
CA ALA A 65 -4.96 14.79 -11.29
C ALA A 65 -5.87 14.39 -12.47
N THR A 66 -6.47 13.21 -12.41
CA THR A 66 -7.35 12.65 -13.47
C THR A 66 -8.83 12.91 -13.21
N GLY A 67 -9.19 13.37 -12.01
CA GLY A 67 -10.59 13.50 -11.57
C GLY A 67 -11.23 12.16 -11.21
N ASP A 68 -10.43 11.10 -11.10
CA ASP A 68 -10.87 9.78 -10.68
C ASP A 68 -11.15 9.76 -9.16
N PRO A 69 -12.02 8.85 -8.69
CA PRO A 69 -12.27 8.70 -7.26
C PRO A 69 -11.00 8.30 -6.50
N VAL A 70 -10.89 8.77 -5.25
CA VAL A 70 -9.81 8.38 -4.33
C VAL A 70 -9.75 6.85 -4.23
N PRO A 71 -8.54 6.25 -4.32
CA PRO A 71 -8.42 4.79 -4.31
C PRO A 71 -8.88 4.23 -2.94
N PRO A 72 -9.55 3.06 -2.90
CA PRO A 72 -10.12 2.49 -1.67
C PRO A 72 -9.12 2.36 -0.52
N VAL A 73 -7.86 1.99 -0.82
CA VAL A 73 -6.79 1.88 0.18
C VAL A 73 -6.48 3.23 0.86
N ALA A 74 -6.58 4.34 0.13
CA ALA A 74 -6.34 5.66 0.68
C ALA A 74 -7.53 6.13 1.53
N ALA A 75 -8.76 5.85 1.09
CA ALA A 75 -9.96 6.11 1.87
C ALA A 75 -9.95 5.32 3.21
N ALA A 76 -9.57 4.04 3.17
CA ALA A 76 -9.46 3.20 4.36
C ALA A 76 -8.42 3.72 5.37
N LEU A 77 -7.32 4.28 4.90
CA LEU A 77 -6.34 4.94 5.78
C LEU A 77 -6.93 6.19 6.45
N ASP A 78 -7.68 6.99 5.70
CA ASP A 78 -8.32 8.20 6.23
C ASP A 78 -9.37 7.85 7.30
N ASP A 79 -10.20 6.83 7.04
CA ASP A 79 -11.22 6.33 7.99
C ASP A 79 -10.61 5.80 9.29
N LEU A 80 -9.43 5.17 9.20
CA LEU A 80 -8.67 4.67 10.36
C LEU A 80 -7.81 5.76 11.03
N GLY A 81 -7.83 7.00 10.53
CA GLY A 81 -7.00 8.10 11.05
C GLY A 81 -5.49 7.90 10.82
N ILE A 82 -5.11 7.05 9.85
CA ILE A 82 -3.73 6.71 9.52
C ILE A 82 -3.19 7.73 8.50
N THR A 83 -2.66 8.85 9.00
CA THR A 83 -2.23 9.98 8.16
C THR A 83 -0.72 10.10 7.97
N THR A 84 0.07 9.27 8.66
CA THR A 84 1.54 9.33 8.63
C THR A 84 2.17 7.95 8.50
N THR A 85 3.43 7.92 8.05
CA THR A 85 4.23 6.68 8.05
C THR A 85 4.38 6.10 9.46
N ARG A 86 4.39 6.96 10.49
CA ARG A 86 4.46 6.53 11.90
C ARG A 86 3.17 5.84 12.33
N SER A 87 2.01 6.43 12.04
CA SER A 87 0.71 5.82 12.39
C SER A 87 0.49 4.52 11.62
N LEU A 88 0.90 4.44 10.36
CA LEU A 88 0.83 3.19 9.58
C LEU A 88 1.74 2.10 10.19
N GLY A 89 2.94 2.47 10.61
CA GLY A 89 3.84 1.55 11.31
C GLY A 89 3.31 1.07 12.66
N HIS A 90 2.60 1.94 13.39
CA HIS A 90 1.95 1.57 14.64
C HIS A 90 0.77 0.62 14.42
N TRP A 91 -0.06 0.88 13.41
CA TRP A 91 -1.14 0.00 13.00
C TRP A 91 -0.62 -1.38 12.57
N LEU A 92 0.43 -1.44 11.75
CA LEU A 92 1.08 -2.72 11.40
C LEU A 92 1.60 -3.46 12.64
N ALA A 93 2.13 -2.74 13.63
CA ALA A 93 2.61 -3.33 14.87
C ALA A 93 1.49 -3.84 15.79
N SER A 94 0.25 -3.36 15.62
CA SER A 94 -0.91 -3.84 16.37
C SER A 94 -1.59 -5.05 15.73
N LEU A 95 -1.22 -5.40 14.49
CA LEU A 95 -1.77 -6.59 13.84
C LEU A 95 -1.21 -7.88 14.46
N PRO A 96 -2.02 -8.95 14.50
CA PRO A 96 -1.56 -10.25 14.99
C PRO A 96 -0.42 -10.83 14.13
N PRO A 97 0.52 -11.61 14.71
CA PRO A 97 1.62 -12.22 13.97
C PRO A 97 1.17 -13.26 12.94
N GLU A 98 -0.08 -13.74 13.02
CA GLU A 98 -0.70 -14.59 12.00
C GLU A 98 -1.03 -13.80 10.72
N VAL A 99 -1.17 -12.47 10.81
CA VAL A 99 -1.53 -11.58 9.71
C VAL A 99 -0.30 -10.90 9.11
N VAL A 100 0.64 -10.45 9.95
CA VAL A 100 1.83 -9.73 9.50
C VAL A 100 3.10 -10.26 10.15
N GLU A 101 4.14 -10.40 9.35
CA GLU A 101 5.48 -10.72 9.78
C GLU A 101 6.34 -9.45 9.82
N ARG A 102 7.21 -9.37 10.83
CA ARG A 102 8.10 -8.25 11.06
C ARG A 102 9.55 -8.74 11.04
N ALA A 103 10.37 -8.17 10.16
CA ALA A 103 11.80 -8.46 10.12
C ALA A 103 12.59 -7.65 11.17
N ASN A 104 13.86 -8.02 11.31
CA ASN A 104 14.83 -7.21 12.05
C ASN A 104 14.99 -5.82 11.41
N LYS A 105 15.30 -4.83 12.26
CA LYS A 105 15.51 -3.45 11.83
C LYS A 105 16.69 -3.38 10.85
N THR A 106 16.45 -2.86 9.66
CA THR A 106 17.46 -2.56 8.64
C THR A 106 17.82 -1.07 8.68
N ARG A 107 18.77 -0.64 7.84
CA ARG A 107 19.07 0.78 7.61
C ARG A 107 17.84 1.57 7.14
N ASP A 108 16.91 0.88 6.48
CA ASP A 108 15.72 1.44 5.88
C ASP A 108 14.49 1.46 6.80
N GLY A 109 14.63 0.88 7.99
CA GLY A 109 13.57 0.77 8.98
C GLY A 109 13.23 -0.69 9.24
N ILE A 110 12.01 -0.92 9.73
CA ILE A 110 11.49 -2.27 9.93
C ILE A 110 10.80 -2.69 8.63
N LEU A 111 11.14 -3.87 8.13
CA LEU A 111 10.43 -4.48 7.00
C LEU A 111 9.27 -5.32 7.52
N TRP A 112 8.18 -5.29 6.75
CA TRP A 112 6.92 -5.96 7.05
C TRP A 112 6.53 -6.85 5.87
N ARG A 113 5.79 -7.91 6.13
CA ARG A 113 5.25 -8.80 5.10
C ARG A 113 3.90 -9.34 5.56
N PHE A 114 2.88 -9.28 4.71
CA PHE A 114 1.58 -9.91 5.01
C PHE A 114 1.64 -11.43 4.78
N ARG A 115 0.98 -12.20 5.65
CA ARG A 115 0.87 -13.67 5.55
C ARG A 115 -0.34 -14.08 4.73
#